data_AF-T0XYH5-F1
#
_entry.id   AF-T0XYH5-F1
#
_cell.length_a   1.000
_cell.length_b   1.000
_cell.length_c   1.000
_cell.angle_alpha   90.00
_cell.angle_beta   90.00
_cell.angle_gamma   90.00
#
_symmetry.space_group_name_H-M   'P 1'
#
loop_
_entity.id
_entity.type
_entity.pdbx_description
1 polymer ?
#
loop_
_entity_poly.entity_id
_entity_poly.type
_entity_poly.pdbx_seq_one_letter_code
_entity_poly.pdbx_strand_id
1 'polypeptide(L)'
;MLILIRNYPDDRLRDIIASIAKDSPETTLVYLDRSPASGSAPSLPILADRTYSLQFPVLPGITPIDGQTLLRLIHDHDRVLVLP
;
A
#
# COMPACT_ATOMS: atom_id res chain seq x y z
N MET A 1 4.78 1.60 -10.53
CA MET A 1 4.83 2.81 -9.66
C MET A 1 4.60 2.40 -8.22
N LEU A 2 5.32 2.98 -7.26
CA LEU A 2 5.15 2.70 -5.84
C LEU A 2 4.26 3.75 -5.18
N ILE A 3 3.27 3.32 -4.39
CA ILE A 3 2.45 4.19 -3.54
C ILE A 3 2.75 3.85 -2.09
N LEU A 4 3.32 4.82 -1.37
CA LEU A 4 3.53 4.74 0.06
C LEU A 4 2.39 5.44 0.77
N ILE A 5 1.68 4.72 1.62
CA ILE A 5 0.55 5.22 2.39
C ILE A 5 1.01 5.41 3.82
N ARG A 6 1.00 6.65 4.31
CA ARG A 6 1.32 6.94 5.71
C ARG A 6 0.16 6.50 6.58
N ASN A 7 -0.98 7.17 6.51
CA ASN A 7 -2.14 6.84 7.31
C ASN A 7 -3.10 5.91 6.56
N TYR A 8 -3.91 5.19 7.31
CA TYR A 8 -4.91 4.34 6.71
C TYR A 8 -5.87 5.12 5.79
N PRO A 9 -6.12 4.66 4.55
CA PRO A 9 -6.85 5.44 3.58
C PRO A 9 -8.34 5.50 3.93
N ASP A 10 -8.86 6.71 3.98
CA ASP A 10 -10.30 6.98 3.93
C ASP A 10 -10.88 6.62 2.56
N ASP A 11 -12.21 6.66 2.40
CA ASP A 11 -12.87 6.26 1.16
C ASP A 11 -12.42 7.10 -0.05
N ARG A 12 -12.12 8.39 0.18
CA ARG A 12 -11.62 9.27 -0.88
C ARG A 12 -10.22 8.88 -1.34
N LEU A 13 -9.32 8.55 -0.40
CA LEU A 13 -7.96 8.13 -0.72
C LEU A 13 -7.98 6.76 -1.42
N ARG A 14 -8.92 5.88 -1.07
CA ARG A 14 -9.14 4.60 -1.77
C ARG A 14 -9.54 4.81 -3.22
N ASP A 15 -10.45 5.73 -3.50
CA ASP A 15 -10.85 6.05 -4.87
C ASP A 15 -9.68 6.58 -5.69
N ILE A 16 -8.84 7.44 -5.09
CA ILE A 16 -7.62 7.94 -5.72
C ILE A 16 -6.66 6.78 -6.03
N ILE A 17 -6.39 5.90 -5.07
CA ILE A 17 -5.52 4.73 -5.26
C ILE A 17 -6.06 3.82 -6.36
N ALA A 18 -7.36 3.55 -6.38
CA ALA A 18 -8.01 2.71 -7.39
C ALA A 18 -7.93 3.33 -8.78
N SER A 19 -8.14 4.64 -8.90
CA SER A 19 -7.98 5.36 -10.17
C SER A 19 -6.55 5.27 -10.69
N ILE A 20 -5.56 5.46 -9.82
CA ILE A 20 -4.15 5.38 -10.18
C ILE A 20 -3.76 3.96 -10.61
N ALA A 21 -4.22 2.94 -9.88
CA ALA A 21 -3.96 1.54 -10.21
C ALA A 21 -4.56 1.14 -11.57
N LYS A 22 -5.70 1.72 -11.94
CA LYS A 22 -6.32 1.51 -13.25
C LYS A 22 -5.45 2.03 -14.40
N ASP A 23 -4.81 3.19 -14.22
CA ASP A 23 -3.93 3.81 -15.22
C ASP A 23 -2.51 3.22 -15.20
N SER A 24 -2.12 2.57 -14.11
CA SER A 24 -0.80 1.98 -13.90
C SER A 24 -0.94 0.57 -13.30
N PRO A 25 -1.10 -0.48 -14.12
CA PRO A 25 -1.29 -1.85 -13.63
C PRO A 25 -0.09 -2.37 -12.84
N GLU A 26 1.07 -1.74 -12.99
CA GLU A 26 2.27 -2.01 -12.20
C GLU A 26 2.37 -1.20 -10.91
N THR A 27 1.22 -0.87 -10.32
CA THR A 27 1.18 -0.16 -9.05
C THR A 27 1.44 -1.12 -7.89
N THR A 28 2.38 -0.75 -7.04
CA THR A 28 2.69 -1.43 -5.78
C THR A 28 2.26 -0.54 -4.63
N LEU A 29 1.57 -1.11 -3.64
CA LEU A 29 1.05 -0.40 -2.48
C LEU A 29 1.84 -0.79 -1.24
N VAL A 30 2.27 0.18 -0.44
CA VAL A 30 2.92 -0.09 0.85
C VAL A 30 2.33 0.78 1.95
N TYR A 31 1.80 0.13 2.99
CA TYR A 31 1.35 0.79 4.20
C TYR A 31 2.51 1.00 5.18
N LEU A 32 2.76 2.25 5.56
CA LEU A 32 3.86 2.66 6.44
C LEU A 32 3.46 2.75 7.92
N ASP A 33 2.25 3.24 8.24
CA ASP A 33 1.82 3.46 9.63
C ASP A 33 0.82 2.41 10.15
N ARG A 34 0.53 2.49 11.46
CA ARG A 34 -0.32 1.58 12.25
C ARG A 34 -1.65 1.37 11.55
N SER A 35 -1.82 0.13 11.08
CA SER A 35 -3.11 -0.48 10.79
C SER A 35 -4.15 0.04 11.79
N PRO A 36 -5.32 0.52 11.33
CA PRO A 36 -6.33 1.04 12.24
C PRO A 36 -6.59 -0.05 13.27
N ALA A 37 -6.59 0.33 14.54
CA ALA A 37 -6.81 -0.56 15.68
C ALA A 37 -8.20 -1.26 15.65
N SER A 38 -8.95 -1.16 14.55
CA SER A 38 -10.28 -1.68 14.35
C SER A 38 -10.46 -2.21 12.91
N GLY A 39 -10.02 -3.44 12.69
CA GLY A 39 -10.95 -4.47 12.22
C GLY A 39 -11.24 -4.67 10.73
N SER A 40 -10.79 -3.85 9.77
CA SER A 40 -11.07 -4.17 8.34
C SER A 40 -10.11 -3.50 7.38
N ALA A 41 -9.03 -4.20 6.95
CA ALA A 41 -8.28 -3.88 5.72
C ALA A 41 -9.27 -3.54 4.62
N PRO A 42 -9.14 -2.42 3.90
CA PRO A 42 -9.95 -2.23 2.72
C PRO A 42 -9.28 -3.14 1.72
N SER A 43 -9.84 -4.33 1.51
CA SER A 43 -9.46 -5.17 0.40
C SER A 43 -9.59 -4.30 -0.84
N LEU A 44 -8.48 -3.78 -1.37
CA LEU A 44 -8.43 -3.23 -2.71
C LEU A 44 -8.21 -4.46 -3.59
N PRO A 45 -9.28 -5.12 -4.09
CA PRO A 45 -9.16 -6.42 -4.75
C PRO A 45 -8.24 -6.40 -5.97
N ILE A 46 -7.98 -5.20 -6.50
CA ILE A 46 -7.16 -4.95 -7.69
C ILE A 46 -5.66 -5.13 -7.40
N LEU A 47 -5.21 -5.07 -6.14
CA LEU A 47 -3.78 -5.00 -5.78
C LEU A 47 -3.33 -6.06 -4.75
N ALA A 48 -4.12 -7.11 -4.51
CA ALA A 48 -3.83 -8.08 -3.44
C ALA A 48 -2.39 -8.66 -3.51
N ASP A 49 -1.88 -8.98 -4.70
CA ASP A 49 -0.54 -9.56 -4.88
C ASP A 49 0.61 -8.54 -4.80
N ARG A 50 0.29 -7.24 -4.74
CA ARG A 50 1.26 -6.12 -4.74
C ARG A 50 1.02 -5.14 -3.60
N THR A 51 0.42 -5.64 -2.52
CA THR A 51 0.12 -4.86 -1.33
C THR A 51 0.98 -5.35 -0.16
N TYR A 52 1.78 -4.43 0.38
CA TYR A 52 2.73 -4.69 1.46
C TYR A 52 2.47 -3.83 2.69
N SER A 53 2.95 -4.27 3.86
CA SER A 53 2.88 -3.51 5.11
C SER A 53 4.20 -3.63 5.87
N LEU A 54 4.70 -2.50 6.40
CA LEU A 54 5.85 -2.47 7.31
C LEU A 54 5.50 -2.82 8.76
N GLN A 55 4.21 -2.96 9.07
CA GLN A 55 3.74 -3.10 10.45
C GLN A 55 2.93 -4.37 10.69
N PHE A 56 2.95 -4.79 11.96
CA PHE A 56 2.17 -5.87 12.55
C PHE A 56 1.09 -5.29 13.50
N PRO A 57 -0.12 -5.87 13.59
CA PRO A 57 -0.58 -7.06 12.86
C PRO A 57 -0.93 -6.77 11.40
N VAL A 58 -0.57 -7.71 10.53
CA VAL A 58 -0.84 -7.62 9.08
C VAL A 58 -2.25 -8.11 8.81
N LEU A 59 -2.98 -7.38 7.97
CA LEU A 59 -4.33 -7.74 7.59
C LEU A 59 -4.31 -8.86 6.53
N PRO A 60 -5.35 -9.71 6.44
CA PRO A 60 -5.42 -10.75 5.43
C PRO A 60 -5.29 -10.18 4.01
N GLY A 61 -4.46 -10.79 3.17
CA GLY A 61 -4.21 -10.32 1.80
C GLY A 61 -3.17 -9.20 1.68
N ILE A 62 -2.47 -8.86 2.77
CA ILE A 62 -1.32 -7.95 2.76
C ILE A 62 -0.06 -8.74 3.12
N THR A 63 1.02 -8.52 2.38
CA THR A 63 2.31 -9.18 2.65
C THR A 63 3.15 -8.33 3.62
N PRO A 64 3.58 -8.84 4.78
CA PRO A 64 4.52 -8.10 5.63
C PRO A 64 5.87 -7.94 4.93
N ILE A 65 6.47 -6.76 5.10
CA ILE A 65 7.83 -6.46 4.65
C ILE A 65 8.61 -5.77 5.77
N ASP A 66 9.93 -5.88 5.72
CA ASP A 66 10.83 -5.14 6.60
C ASP A 66 11.35 -3.85 5.93
N GLY A 67 12.11 -3.05 6.69
CA GLY A 67 12.68 -1.81 6.19
C GLY A 67 13.63 -2.01 5.00
N GLN A 68 14.36 -3.13 4.94
CA GLN A 68 15.24 -3.42 3.81
C GLN A 68 14.46 -3.70 2.53
N THR A 69 13.39 -4.47 2.63
CA THR A 69 12.47 -4.74 1.53
C THR A 69 11.77 -3.47 1.06
N LEU A 70 11.37 -2.58 1.97
CA LEU A 70 10.83 -1.25 1.59
C LEU A 70 11.85 -0.46 0.78
N LEU A 71 13.10 -0.35 1.25
CA LEU A 71 14.15 0.40 0.55
C LEU A 71 14.40 -0.17 -0.85
N ARG A 72 14.39 -1.49 -0.97
CA ARG A 72 14.47 -2.16 -2.28
C ARG A 72 13.28 -1.83 -3.17
N LEU A 73 12.05 -1.86 -2.64
CA LEU A 73 10.86 -1.44 -3.39
C LEU A 73 10.98 0.01 -3.86
N ILE A 74 11.46 0.93 -3.02
CA ILE A 74 11.68 2.34 -3.40
C ILE A 74 12.70 2.44 -4.52
N HIS A 75 13.78 1.66 -4.47
CA HIS A 75 14.83 1.65 -5.50
C HIS A 75 14.36 1.03 -6.83
N ASP A 76 13.54 -0.02 -6.77
CA ASP A 76 13.09 -0.77 -7.94
C ASP A 76 11.94 -0.07 -8.70
N HIS A 77 11.40 1.04 -8.19
CA HIS A 77 10.31 1.79 -8.81
C HIS A 77 10.75 3.20 -9.22
N ASP A 78 10.65 3.51 -10.51
CA ASP A 78 11.02 4.83 -11.07
C ASP A 78 10.18 6.01 -10.53
N ARG A 79 8.98 5.71 -10.02
CA ARG A 79 8.04 6.72 -9.50
C ARG A 79 7.48 6.28 -8.17
N VAL A 80 7.64 7.14 -7.17
CA VAL A 80 7.12 6.96 -5.82
C VAL A 80 6.15 8.08 -5.50
N LEU A 81 4.91 7.72 -5.17
CA LEU A 81 3.88 8.61 -4.66
C LEU A 81 3.72 8.37 -3.17
N VAL A 82 3.79 9.44 -2.36
CA VAL A 82 3.55 9.36 -0.92
C VAL A 82 2.22 10.00 -0.63
N LEU A 83 1.30 9.22 -0.09
CA LEU A 83 -0.03 9.65 0.31
C LEU A 83 -0.09 9.81 1.84
N PRO A 84 -0.83 10.83 2.33
CA PRO A 84 -0.99 11.05 3.75
C PRO A 84 -1.70 9.89 4.41
#